data_AF-A0A7J3KBS3-F1
#
_entry.id   AF-A0A7J3KBS3-F1
#
_cell.length_a   1.000
_cell.length_b   1.000
_cell.length_c   1.000
_cell.angle_alpha   90.00
_cell.angle_beta   90.00
_cell.angle_gamma   90.00
#
_symmetry.space_group_name_H-M   'P 1'
#
loop_
_entity.id
_entity.type
_entity.pdbx_description
1 polymer ?
#
loop_
_entity_poly.entity_id
_entity_poly.type
_entity_poly.pdbx_seq_one_letter_code
_entity_poly.pdbx_strand_id
1 'polypeptide(L)' 'MLFITLDLPVLAEIADRIAVMYLGKIVEIADVWKIFYEPKHPYTQGLFKLYTFSNWKLGEY' A
#
# COMPACT_ATOMS: atom_id res chain seq x y z
N MET A 1 11.11 3.80 -13.54
CA MET A 1 10.11 4.86 -13.32
C MET A 1 9.89 5.00 -11.82
N LEU A 2 9.71 6.21 -11.29
CA LEU A 2 9.36 6.42 -9.88
C LEU A 2 8.00 7.11 -9.83
N PHE A 3 7.07 6.50 -9.10
CA PHE A 3 5.72 7.03 -8.90
C PHE A 3 5.48 7.22 -7.40
N ILE A 4 4.83 8.33 -7.03
CA ILE A 4 4.52 8.68 -5.64
C ILE A 4 3.03 8.98 -5.57
N THR A 5 2.30 8.21 -4.79
CA THR A 5 0.87 8.38 -4.59
C THR A 5 0.47 7.92 -3.18
N LEU A 6 -0.71 8.34 -2.76
CA LEU A 6 -1.38 7.85 -1.55
C LEU A 6 -2.48 6.83 -1.90
N ASP A 7 -2.68 6.52 -3.18
CA ASP A 7 -3.73 5.62 -3.65
C ASP A 7 -3.19 4.21 -3.93
N LEU A 8 -3.55 3.26 -3.06
CA LEU A 8 -3.05 1.88 -3.09
C LEU A 8 -3.52 1.06 -4.32
N PRO A 9 -4.78 1.12 -4.81
CA PRO A 9 -5.22 0.45 -6.04
C PRO A 9 -4.34 0.77 -7.25
N VAL A 10 -4.03 2.05 -7.45
CA VAL A 10 -3.19 2.49 -8.57
C VAL A 10 -1.80 1.86 -8.50
N LEU A 11 -1.21 1.79 -7.29
CA LEU A 11 0.09 1.15 -7.10
C LEU A 11 0.08 -0.35 -7.43
N ALA A 12 -1.04 -1.05 -7.16
CA ALA A 12 -1.16 -2.48 -7.45
C ALA A 12 -1.08 -2.79 -8.96
N GLU A 13 -1.52 -1.85 -9.81
CA GLU A 13 -1.54 -2.04 -11.26
C GLU A 13 -0.20 -1.70 -11.94
N ILE A 14 0.55 -0.74 -11.39
CA ILE A 14 1.68 -0.12 -12.11
C ILE A 14 3.06 -0.38 -11.50
N ALA A 15 3.14 -0.81 -10.23
CA ALA A 15 4.41 -0.88 -9.51
C ALA A 15 4.93 -2.31 -9.38
N ASP A 16 6.21 -2.51 -9.68
CA ASP A 16 6.91 -3.77 -9.38
C ASP A 16 7.31 -3.85 -7.89
N ARG A 17 7.70 -2.71 -7.31
CA ARG A 17 8.18 -2.56 -5.93
C ARG A 17 7.57 -1.33 -5.30
N ILE A 18 7.28 -1.41 -4.01
CA ILE A 18 6.68 -0.32 -3.24
C ILE A 18 7.59 0.03 -2.07
N ALA A 19 7.83 1.33 -1.88
CA ALA A 19 8.47 1.89 -0.70
C ALA A 19 7.42 2.65 0.13
N VAL A 20 7.20 2.21 1.36
CA VAL A 20 6.27 2.85 2.31
C VAL A 20 7.04 3.85 3.14
N MET A 21 6.56 5.09 3.19
CA MET A 21 7.19 6.17 3.95
C MET A 21 6.32 6.59 5.12
N TYR A 22 6.96 6.84 6.27
CA TYR A 22 6.34 7.44 7.45
C TYR A 22 7.31 8.42 8.10
N LEU A 23 6.84 9.65 8.38
CA LEU A 23 7.64 10.72 8.98
C LEU A 23 8.99 10.96 8.26
N GLY A 24 8.95 10.98 6.92
CA GLY A 24 10.13 11.23 6.09
C GLY A 24 11.14 10.09 6.05
N LYS A 25 10.79 8.91 6.56
CA LYS A 25 11.65 7.71 6.52
C LYS A 25 10.97 6.59 5.76
N ILE A 26 11.73 5.89 4.94
CA ILE A 26 11.24 4.65 4.35
C ILE A 26 11.23 3.58 5.44
N VAL A 27 10.03 3.10 5.76
CA VAL A 27 9.81 2.13 6.84
C VAL A 27 9.67 0.70 6.31
N GLU A 28 9.35 0.54 5.03
CA GLU A 28 9.27 -0.78 4.38
C GLU A 28 9.51 -0.64 2.88
N ILE A 29 10.26 -1.59 2.29
CA ILE A 29 10.42 -1.71 0.84
C ILE A 29 10.35 -3.18 0.49
N ALA A 30 9.43 -3.56 -0.39
CA ALA A 30 9.36 -4.91 -0.92
C ALA A 30 8.68 -4.95 -2.29
N ASP A 31 8.65 -6.13 -2.90
CA ASP A 31 7.85 -6.41 -4.09
C ASP A 31 6.38 -6.11 -3.82
N VAL A 32 5.64 -5.66 -4.83
CA VAL A 32 4.21 -5.31 -4.69
C VAL A 32 3.42 -6.40 -3.96
N TRP A 33 3.58 -7.66 -4.37
CA TRP A 33 2.92 -8.81 -3.73
C TRP A 33 3.24 -8.93 -2.23
N LYS A 34 4.49 -8.72 -1.81
CA LYS A 34 4.84 -8.81 -0.39
C LYS A 34 4.23 -7.67 0.42
N ILE A 35 4.18 -6.47 -0.14
CA ILE A 35 3.58 -5.32 0.55
C ILE A 35 2.08 -5.52 0.77
N PHE A 36 1.36 -6.05 -0.22
CA PHE A 36 -0.09 -6.27 -0.11
C PHE A 36 -0.47 -7.48 0.74
N TYR A 37 0.26 -8.60 0.62
CA TYR A 37 -0.14 -9.88 1.24
C TYR A 37 0.65 -10.22 2.51
N GLU A 38 1.87 -9.70 2.66
CA GLU A 38 2.72 -9.94 3.83
C GLU A 38 3.41 -8.67 4.37
N PRO A 39 2.65 -7.59 4.65
CA PRO A 39 3.23 -6.36 5.18
C PRO A 39 3.89 -6.63 6.54
N LYS A 40 5.18 -6.27 6.67
CA LYS A 40 5.95 -6.53 7.89
C LYS A 40 5.93 -5.35 8.86
N HIS A 41 5.89 -4.12 8.37
CA HIS A 41 5.93 -2.96 9.26
C HIS A 41 4.52 -2.66 9.81
N PRO A 42 4.35 -2.41 11.12
CA PRO A 42 3.04 -2.16 11.74
C PRO A 42 2.25 -1.01 11.09
N TYR A 43 2.96 0.04 10.65
CA TYR A 43 2.34 1.14 9.90
C TYR A 43 1.74 0.67 8.57
N THR A 44 2.47 -0.13 7.80
CA THR A 44 2.00 -0.71 6.53
C THR A 44 0.78 -1.60 6.76
N GLN A 45 0.80 -2.43 7.79
CA GLN A 45 -0.36 -3.24 8.19
C GLN A 45 -1.59 -2.37 8.52
N GLY A 46 -1.37 -1.26 9.24
CA GLY A 46 -2.42 -0.28 9.56
C GLY A 46 -3.04 0.36 8.32
N LEU A 47 -2.21 0.73 7.32
CA LEU A 47 -2.68 1.27 6.04
C LEU A 47 -3.61 0.27 5.32
N PHE A 48 -3.20 -0.99 5.23
CA PHE A 48 -4.01 -2.02 4.56
C PHE A 48 -5.30 -2.33 5.31
N LYS A 49 -5.28 -2.30 6.65
CA LYS A 49 -6.51 -2.48 7.44
C LYS A 49 -7.56 -1.41 7.14
N LEU A 50 -7.13 -0.16 6.92
CA LEU A 50 -8.01 0.95 6.53
C LEU A 50 -8.50 0.79 5.09
N TYR A 51 -7.61 0.39 4.18
CA TYR A 51 -7.96 0.14 2.78
C TYR A 51 -9.00 -0.97 2.60
N THR A 52 -8.81 -2.12 3.25
CA THR A 52 -9.78 -3.23 3.23
C THR A 52 -11.15 -2.78 3.75
N PHE A 53 -11.17 -1.89 4.74
CA PHE A 53 -12.41 -1.35 5.28
C PHE A 53 -13.11 -0.37 4.33
N SER A 54 -12.36 0.49 3.62
CA SER A 54 -12.95 1.48 2.71
C SER A 54 -13.48 0.86 1.42
N ASN A 55 -12.80 -0.15 0.89
CA ASN A 55 -13.19 -0.75 -0.40
C ASN A 55 -14.49 -1.58 -0.31
N TRP A 56 -14.86 -2.06 0.89
CA TRP A 56 -16.16 -2.71 1.15
C TRP A 56 -17.35 -1.74 1.02
N LYS A 57 -17.12 -0.42 1.10
CA LYS A 57 -18.17 0.61 0.98
C LYS A 57 -18.36 1.16 -0.45
N LEU A 58 -17.48 0.81 -1.38
CA LEU A 58 -17.48 1.35 -2.75
C LEU A 58 -17.92 0.33 -3.81
N GLY A 59 -18.31 -0.89 -3.39
CA GLY A 59 -18.82 -1.95 -4.26
C GLY A 59 -20.33 -1.89 -4.57
N GLU A 60 -21.01 -0.78 -4.25
CA GLU A 60 -22.36 -0.49 -4.76
C GLU A 60 -22.30 0.64 -5.77
N TYR A 61 -21.75 0.40 -6.98
CA TYR A 61 -22.14 1.01 -8.27
C TYR A 61 -21.49 0.23 -9.43
#